data_AF-A0A9E3I5F5-F1
#
_entry.id   AF-A0A9E3I5F5-F1
#
_cell.length_a   1.000
_cell.length_b   1.000
_cell.length_c   1.000
_cell.angle_alpha   90.00
_cell.angle_beta   90.00
_cell.angle_gamma   90.00
#
_symmetry.space_group_name_H-M   'P 1'
#
loop_
_entity.id
_entity.type
_entity.pdbx_description
1 polymer ?
#
loop_
_entity_poly.entity_id
_entity_poly.type
_entity_poly.pdbx_seq_one_letter_code
_entity_poly.pdbx_strand_id
1 'polypeptide(L)'
;MIWLYSIVGVVAVLAALLIWYGACQKRKNMQALREVTIDDIETLTRECIGTLREKLGLELDMDDLKGSTTILDENINTPKLREAFVKKGLNEYFALPVGAFVGELILRHRNAGWQEEEDGSLSIWIQDGEEEKTIRPFEMVYDQAFTKQGSVFTCLFTEVYPLEETAEPENVASNAQFDSYSDESLPSAIDTGKRPDTEILILKKQVESGARWFFWIAGLSLVNSALFLANTEWGFFFGLGITQVIDGIAVDVVEDASYITRIVAFALDVIAASVFVLFGFLSKKGRCWAFVTGMILYVLDAMLFLIVKDFLGLAFHGFALYCIFNGYKASRALRAELEDRSLVPGTSLKPIAVSPGANLHKDSIPKEAVWPIVITIISLIYAILYSLVNIRNLSTPWKLAICLSLFGGVLGVALKKKIGVIVLLTGSSVIILRMAYGIVSHIATMDEPLSIPVIVAIAVTAFVFGGWPAFLIIWFLRRRIRTFVMNKWT
;
A
#
# COMPACT_ATOMS: atom_id res chain seq x y z
N MET A 1 11.40 -34.00 6.40
CA MET A 1 12.80 -33.51 6.50
C MET A 1 13.42 -33.33 5.12
N ILE A 2 13.63 -34.39 4.31
CA ILE A 2 14.25 -34.27 2.96
C ILE A 2 13.53 -33.27 2.05
N TRP A 3 12.18 -33.31 1.99
CA TRP A 3 11.38 -32.38 1.18
C TRP A 3 11.46 -30.91 1.61
N LEU A 4 11.68 -30.62 2.89
CA LEU A 4 11.85 -29.26 3.40
C LEU A 4 13.16 -28.64 2.87
N TYR A 5 14.24 -29.43 2.86
CA TYR A 5 15.53 -29.01 2.28
C TYR A 5 15.45 -28.77 0.78
N SER A 6 14.67 -29.58 0.05
CA SER A 6 14.45 -29.38 -1.38
C SER A 6 13.71 -28.06 -1.67
N ILE A 7 12.68 -27.72 -0.88
CA ILE A 7 11.91 -26.48 -1.05
C ILE A 7 12.76 -25.24 -0.70
N VAL A 8 13.49 -25.28 0.42
CA VAL A 8 14.43 -24.20 0.79
C VAL A 8 15.50 -24.04 -0.29
N GLY A 9 16.00 -25.14 -0.86
CA GLY A 9 16.93 -25.12 -1.98
C GLY A 9 16.37 -24.42 -3.22
N VAL A 10 15.14 -24.76 -3.63
CA VAL A 10 14.51 -24.15 -4.81
C VAL A 10 14.21 -22.66 -4.59
N VAL A 11 13.69 -22.28 -3.43
CA VAL A 11 13.45 -20.86 -3.10
C VAL A 11 14.75 -20.08 -3.06
N ALA A 12 15.81 -20.64 -2.47
CA ALA A 12 17.14 -20.02 -2.46
C ALA A 12 17.71 -19.85 -3.88
N VAL A 13 17.53 -20.85 -4.75
CA VAL A 13 17.94 -20.76 -6.17
C VAL A 13 17.14 -19.70 -6.92
N LEU A 14 15.81 -19.63 -6.74
CA LEU A 14 14.99 -18.60 -7.38
C LEU A 14 15.32 -17.20 -6.89
N ALA A 15 15.54 -17.03 -5.59
CA ALA A 15 16.00 -15.76 -5.03
C ALA A 15 17.38 -15.37 -5.59
N ALA A 16 18.32 -16.33 -5.66
CA ALA A 16 19.63 -16.13 -6.25
C ALA A 16 19.54 -15.76 -7.74
N LEU A 17 18.64 -16.38 -8.50
CA LEU A 17 18.39 -16.06 -9.92
C LEU A 17 17.79 -14.66 -10.10
N LEU A 18 16.88 -14.23 -9.23
CA LEU A 18 16.32 -12.87 -9.27
C LEU A 18 17.37 -11.81 -8.89
N ILE A 19 18.18 -12.07 -7.86
CA ILE A 19 19.30 -11.22 -7.47
C ILE A 19 20.33 -11.16 -8.60
N TRP A 20 20.68 -12.30 -9.19
CA TRP A 20 21.56 -12.39 -10.36
C TRP A 20 20.99 -11.61 -11.54
N TYR A 21 19.72 -11.80 -11.87
CA TYR A 21 19.06 -11.10 -12.98
C TYR A 21 19.09 -9.58 -12.76
N GLY A 22 18.76 -9.11 -11.56
CA GLY A 22 18.88 -7.70 -11.19
C GLY A 22 20.32 -7.18 -11.30
N ALA A 23 21.30 -7.96 -10.83
CA ALA A 23 22.72 -7.63 -10.93
C ALA A 23 23.21 -7.60 -12.39
N CYS A 24 22.77 -8.53 -13.25
CA CYS A 24 23.06 -8.55 -14.68
C CYS A 24 22.43 -7.35 -15.39
N GLN A 25 21.19 -6.99 -15.06
CA GLN A 25 20.54 -5.81 -15.63
C GLN A 25 21.30 -4.55 -15.21
N LYS A 26 21.64 -4.41 -13.91
CA LYS A 26 22.48 -3.30 -13.42
C LYS A 26 23.82 -3.26 -14.17
N ARG A 27 24.52 -4.40 -14.32
CA ARG A 27 25.80 -4.45 -15.08
C ARG A 27 25.65 -4.02 -16.54
N LYS A 28 24.61 -4.50 -17.24
CA LYS A 28 24.37 -4.13 -18.64
C LYS A 28 24.13 -2.63 -18.79
N ASN A 29 23.40 -2.04 -17.85
CA ASN A 29 23.13 -0.62 -17.83
C ASN A 29 24.39 0.21 -17.48
N MET A 30 25.19 -0.26 -16.51
CA MET A 30 26.47 0.36 -16.14
C MET A 30 27.52 0.25 -17.25
N GLN A 31 27.44 -0.76 -18.12
CA GLN A 31 28.36 -0.91 -19.25
C GLN A 31 28.24 0.27 -20.22
N ALA A 32 27.03 0.78 -20.45
CA ALA A 32 26.83 1.97 -21.27
C ALA A 32 27.43 3.25 -20.63
N LEU A 33 27.53 3.30 -19.29
CA LEU A 33 28.23 4.40 -18.59
C LEU A 33 29.75 4.32 -18.76
N ARG A 34 30.30 3.11 -18.93
CA ARG A 34 31.75 2.87 -19.10
C ARG A 34 32.25 3.08 -20.53
N GLU A 35 31.34 3.19 -21.50
CA GLU A 35 31.70 3.50 -22.88
C GLU A 35 31.89 5.00 -23.10
N VAL A 36 31.58 5.85 -22.11
CA VAL A 36 31.78 7.30 -22.19
C VAL A 36 33.25 7.63 -22.00
N THR A 37 33.79 8.41 -22.92
CA THR A 37 35.16 8.94 -22.86
C THR A 37 35.15 10.41 -22.40
N ILE A 38 36.30 10.92 -21.97
CA ILE A 38 36.44 12.34 -21.57
C ILE A 38 36.04 13.27 -22.73
N ASP A 39 36.32 12.88 -23.98
CA ASP A 39 35.96 13.65 -25.19
C ASP A 39 34.44 13.76 -25.40
N ASP A 40 33.65 12.84 -24.83
CA ASP A 40 32.19 12.86 -24.93
C ASP A 40 31.53 13.84 -23.95
N ILE A 41 32.24 14.26 -22.89
CA ILE A 41 31.68 15.03 -21.77
C ILE A 41 31.07 16.36 -22.22
N GLU A 42 31.78 17.13 -23.04
CA GLU A 42 31.28 18.42 -23.53
C GLU A 42 30.02 18.24 -24.40
N THR A 43 30.00 17.19 -25.21
CA THR A 43 28.86 16.87 -26.09
C THR A 43 27.64 16.44 -25.27
N LEU A 44 27.83 15.56 -24.30
CA LEU A 44 26.78 15.10 -23.38
C LEU A 44 26.24 16.24 -22.50
N THR A 45 27.11 17.15 -22.05
CA THR A 45 26.71 18.34 -21.28
C THR A 45 25.84 19.28 -22.10
N ARG A 46 26.22 19.55 -23.36
CA ARG A 46 25.39 20.35 -24.29
C ARG A 46 24.06 19.66 -24.60
N GLU A 47 24.05 18.33 -24.79
CA GLU A 47 22.82 17.55 -24.97
C GLU A 47 21.91 17.68 -23.75
N CYS A 48 22.46 17.66 -22.53
CA CYS A 48 21.71 17.83 -21.28
C CYS A 48 20.98 19.18 -21.23
N ILE A 49 21.75 20.27 -21.38
CA ILE A 49 21.23 21.64 -21.31
C ILE A 49 20.19 21.88 -22.41
N GLY A 50 20.50 21.46 -23.64
CA GLY A 50 19.59 21.60 -24.79
C GLY A 50 18.28 20.85 -24.59
N THR A 51 18.36 19.58 -24.19
CA THR A 51 17.17 18.74 -23.99
C THR A 51 16.27 19.26 -22.86
N LEU A 52 16.88 19.70 -21.75
CA LEU A 52 16.14 20.25 -20.60
C LEU A 52 15.45 21.57 -20.93
N ARG A 53 16.14 22.45 -21.65
CA ARG A 53 15.57 23.72 -22.12
C ARG A 53 14.43 23.48 -23.10
N GLU A 54 14.67 22.67 -24.14
CA GLU A 54 13.70 22.45 -25.22
C GLU A 54 12.46 21.68 -24.76
N LYS A 55 12.65 20.58 -24.02
CA LYS A 55 11.54 19.66 -23.70
C LYS A 55 10.85 19.97 -22.38
N LEU A 56 11.56 20.57 -21.42
CA LEU A 56 11.03 20.82 -20.08
C LEU A 56 10.96 22.30 -19.71
N GLY A 57 11.53 23.20 -20.52
CA GLY A 57 11.60 24.63 -20.20
C GLY A 57 12.50 24.91 -18.99
N LEU A 58 13.45 24.02 -18.71
CA LEU A 58 14.39 24.15 -17.59
C LEU A 58 15.68 24.76 -18.11
N GLU A 59 16.04 25.94 -17.60
CA GLU A 59 17.30 26.61 -17.92
C GLU A 59 18.36 26.21 -16.90
N LEU A 60 19.37 25.47 -17.36
CA LEU A 60 20.56 25.19 -16.56
C LEU A 60 21.69 26.14 -16.97
N ASP A 61 22.44 26.60 -15.98
CA ASP A 61 23.60 27.47 -16.13
C ASP A 61 24.82 26.83 -15.46
N MET A 62 25.92 26.73 -16.20
CA MET A 62 27.19 26.18 -15.73
C MET A 62 27.86 27.09 -14.70
N ASP A 63 27.58 28.39 -14.73
CA ASP A 63 28.13 29.38 -13.80
C ASP A 63 27.30 29.50 -12.52
N ASP A 64 26.08 28.97 -12.49
CA ASP A 64 25.20 28.94 -11.31
C ASP A 64 25.08 27.52 -10.73
N LEU A 65 26.07 27.15 -9.91
CA LEU A 65 26.09 25.87 -9.19
C LEU A 65 24.78 25.64 -8.42
N LYS A 66 24.33 26.65 -7.66
CA LYS A 66 23.20 26.51 -6.74
C LYS A 66 21.86 26.41 -7.47
N GLY A 67 21.64 27.26 -8.49
CA GLY A 67 20.42 27.23 -9.29
C GLY A 67 20.31 25.93 -10.09
N SER A 68 21.37 25.53 -10.79
CA SER A 68 21.37 24.31 -11.60
C SER A 68 21.18 23.04 -10.77
N THR A 69 21.83 22.95 -9.61
CA THR A 69 21.64 21.81 -8.70
C THR A 69 20.24 21.74 -8.13
N THR A 70 19.65 22.88 -7.76
CA THR A 70 18.26 22.96 -7.28
C THR A 70 17.28 22.50 -8.35
N ILE A 71 17.44 22.98 -9.59
CA ILE A 71 16.60 22.57 -10.73
C ILE A 71 16.71 21.06 -10.97
N LEU A 72 17.92 20.51 -10.94
CA LEU A 72 18.13 19.08 -11.12
C LEU A 72 17.53 18.26 -9.98
N ASP A 73 17.73 18.62 -8.72
CA ASP A 73 17.18 17.85 -7.58
C ASP A 73 15.65 17.76 -7.63
N GLU A 74 14.99 18.87 -7.96
CA GLU A 74 13.54 18.94 -8.11
C GLU A 74 13.02 18.06 -9.26
N ASN A 75 13.84 17.82 -10.29
CA ASN A 75 13.40 17.17 -11.53
C ASN A 75 13.97 15.77 -11.76
N ILE A 76 15.08 15.37 -11.11
CA ILE A 76 15.81 14.11 -11.35
C ILE A 76 14.94 12.86 -11.14
N ASN A 77 14.01 12.96 -10.19
CA ASN A 77 13.09 11.88 -9.82
C ASN A 77 11.75 11.93 -10.56
N THR A 78 11.58 12.85 -11.52
CA THR A 78 10.34 12.98 -12.27
C THR A 78 10.34 12.05 -13.49
N PRO A 79 9.19 11.42 -13.83
CA PRO A 79 9.06 10.66 -15.07
C PRO A 79 9.34 11.52 -16.31
N LYS A 80 8.97 12.80 -16.25
CA LYS A 80 9.17 13.78 -17.34
C LYS A 80 10.64 13.91 -17.75
N LEU A 81 11.56 13.94 -16.78
CA LEU A 81 12.98 13.97 -17.08
C LEU A 81 13.40 12.74 -17.90
N ARG A 82 13.02 11.55 -17.46
CA ARG A 82 13.38 10.31 -18.17
C ARG A 82 12.80 10.30 -19.58
N GLU A 83 11.53 10.67 -19.71
CA GLU A 83 10.82 10.80 -20.99
C GLU A 83 11.50 11.78 -21.95
N ALA A 84 12.08 12.88 -21.43
CA ALA A 84 12.80 13.85 -22.23
C ALA A 84 14.06 13.25 -22.90
N PHE A 85 14.69 12.26 -22.27
CA PHE A 85 15.94 11.65 -22.73
C PHE A 85 15.77 10.22 -23.29
N VAL A 86 14.54 9.77 -23.56
CA VAL A 86 14.30 8.43 -24.13
C VAL A 86 14.93 8.34 -25.53
N LYS A 87 16.00 7.55 -25.66
CA LYS A 87 16.48 7.01 -26.94
C LYS A 87 15.95 5.59 -27.11
N LYS A 88 15.62 5.19 -28.36
CA LYS A 88 15.11 3.85 -28.68
C LYS A 88 16.06 2.78 -28.11
N GLY A 89 15.59 2.04 -27.10
CA GLY A 89 16.30 0.91 -26.50
C GLY A 89 17.10 1.21 -25.23
N LEU A 90 17.17 2.46 -24.76
CA LEU A 90 17.93 2.85 -23.56
C LEU A 90 17.07 3.72 -22.63
N ASN A 91 16.28 3.08 -21.77
CA ASN A 91 15.47 3.76 -20.76
C ASN A 91 16.31 4.56 -19.74
N GLU A 92 17.60 4.28 -19.69
CA GLU A 92 18.55 4.79 -18.69
C GLU A 92 19.53 5.79 -19.32
N TYR A 93 19.33 6.13 -20.60
CA TYR A 93 20.18 7.06 -21.34
C TYR A 93 20.33 8.42 -20.66
N PHE A 94 19.29 8.91 -19.96
CA PHE A 94 19.31 10.20 -19.25
C PHE A 94 20.45 10.32 -18.23
N ALA A 95 20.96 9.22 -17.68
CA ALA A 95 22.06 9.24 -16.72
C ALA A 95 23.37 9.74 -17.35
N LEU A 96 23.54 9.57 -18.67
CA LEU A 96 24.73 10.03 -19.40
C LEU A 96 24.82 11.57 -19.49
N PRO A 97 23.88 12.27 -20.15
CA PRO A 97 23.94 13.73 -20.27
C PRO A 97 23.82 14.43 -18.91
N VAL A 98 22.97 13.92 -18.01
CA VAL A 98 22.82 14.50 -16.67
C VAL A 98 24.08 14.27 -15.82
N GLY A 99 24.69 13.08 -15.91
CA GLY A 99 25.96 12.77 -15.23
C GLY A 99 27.12 13.64 -15.73
N ALA A 100 27.25 13.81 -17.04
CA ALA A 100 28.25 14.68 -17.65
C ALA A 100 28.07 16.14 -17.21
N PHE A 101 26.83 16.66 -17.23
CA PHE A 101 26.52 18.01 -16.74
C PHE A 101 26.90 18.20 -15.26
N VAL A 102 26.51 17.25 -14.38
CA VAL A 102 26.86 17.31 -12.95
C VAL A 102 28.37 17.29 -12.76
N GLY A 103 29.09 16.48 -13.54
CA GLY A 103 30.53 16.41 -13.48
C GLY A 103 31.23 17.70 -13.91
N GLU A 104 30.82 18.30 -15.03
CA GLU A 104 31.33 19.61 -15.46
C GLU A 104 30.98 20.72 -14.48
N LEU A 105 29.82 20.64 -13.83
CA LEU A 105 29.43 21.60 -12.79
C LEU A 105 30.35 21.49 -11.56
N ILE A 106 30.78 20.29 -11.18
CA ILE A 106 31.79 20.08 -10.14
C ILE A 106 33.13 20.68 -10.58
N LEU A 107 33.59 20.33 -11.78
CA LEU A 107 34.88 20.74 -12.32
C LEU A 107 35.02 22.27 -12.43
N ARG A 108 33.93 22.97 -12.78
CA ARG A 108 33.95 24.43 -12.92
C ARG A 108 33.97 25.18 -11.59
N HIS A 109 33.40 24.58 -10.54
CA HIS A 109 33.25 25.20 -9.22
C HIS A 109 34.26 24.67 -8.19
N ARG A 110 35.09 23.69 -8.55
CA ARG A 110 36.11 23.07 -7.71
C ARG A 110 37.41 22.89 -8.48
N ASN A 111 38.53 22.85 -7.77
CA ASN A 111 39.81 22.46 -8.37
C ASN A 111 39.82 20.93 -8.54
N ALA A 112 39.14 20.47 -9.59
CA ALA A 112 38.86 19.07 -9.85
C ALA A 112 39.18 18.72 -11.30
N GLY A 113 39.34 17.43 -11.60
CA GLY A 113 39.60 16.95 -12.96
C GLY A 113 38.94 15.61 -13.22
N TRP A 114 38.54 15.39 -14.47
CA TRP A 114 38.14 14.07 -14.93
C TRP A 114 39.34 13.14 -14.96
N GLN A 115 39.13 11.90 -14.55
CA GLN A 115 40.09 10.82 -14.69
C GLN A 115 39.38 9.55 -15.17
N GLU A 116 40.09 8.77 -15.96
CA GLU A 116 39.65 7.43 -16.37
C GLU A 116 40.20 6.41 -15.38
N GLU A 117 39.31 5.62 -14.80
CA GLU A 117 39.65 4.57 -13.85
C GLU A 117 40.12 3.31 -14.59
N GLU A 118 40.81 2.40 -13.87
CA GLU A 118 41.30 1.13 -14.46
C GLU A 118 40.20 0.27 -15.08
N ASP A 119 38.93 0.43 -14.65
CA ASP A 119 37.79 -0.31 -15.17
C ASP A 119 37.08 0.38 -16.36
N GLY A 120 37.65 1.47 -16.87
CA GLY A 120 37.11 2.31 -17.95
C GLY A 120 35.98 3.24 -17.52
N SER A 121 35.63 3.29 -16.23
CA SER A 121 34.66 4.28 -15.74
C SER A 121 35.31 5.66 -15.62
N LEU A 122 34.51 6.70 -15.83
CA LEU A 122 34.93 8.08 -15.59
C LEU A 122 34.58 8.51 -14.17
N SER A 123 35.55 9.12 -13.51
CA SER A 123 35.40 9.73 -12.20
C SER A 123 35.99 11.14 -12.19
N ILE A 124 35.72 11.89 -11.13
CA ILE A 124 36.27 13.21 -10.89
C ILE A 124 37.03 13.14 -9.57
N TRP A 125 38.32 13.49 -9.60
CA TRP A 125 39.08 13.73 -8.38
C TRP A 125 38.83 15.16 -7.91
N ILE A 126 38.66 15.33 -6.61
CA ILE A 126 38.45 16.62 -5.94
C ILE A 126 39.47 16.72 -4.82
N GLN A 127 40.21 17.82 -4.79
CA GLN A 127 41.12 18.12 -3.70
C GLN A 127 40.36 18.85 -2.58
N ASP A 128 40.21 18.20 -1.43
CA ASP A 128 39.52 18.71 -0.24
C ASP A 128 40.52 18.81 0.93
N GLY A 129 41.28 19.90 0.95
CA GLY A 129 42.42 20.05 1.87
C GLY A 129 43.57 19.12 1.51
N GLU A 130 43.96 18.25 2.44
CA GLU A 130 44.99 17.21 2.22
C GLU A 130 44.41 15.89 1.71
N GLU A 131 43.08 15.72 1.74
CA GLU A 131 42.43 14.50 1.28
C GLU A 131 42.01 14.63 -0.19
N GLU A 132 42.29 13.58 -0.96
CA GLU A 132 41.79 13.42 -2.31
C GLU A 132 40.53 12.56 -2.29
N LYS A 133 39.43 13.09 -2.83
CA LYS A 133 38.15 12.40 -2.94
C LYS A 133 37.81 12.13 -4.38
N THR A 134 37.31 10.93 -4.65
CA THR A 134 36.87 10.53 -5.99
C THR A 134 35.35 10.47 -6.05
N ILE A 135 34.77 11.18 -7.02
CA ILE A 135 33.34 11.24 -7.26
C ILE A 135 33.02 10.57 -8.61
N ARG A 136 31.89 9.87 -8.70
CA ARG A 136 31.44 9.21 -9.95
C ARG A 136 30.10 9.79 -10.41
N PRO A 137 30.10 10.92 -11.15
CA PRO A 137 28.87 11.67 -11.45
C PRO A 137 27.78 10.84 -12.11
N PHE A 138 28.15 9.97 -13.05
CA PHE A 138 27.22 9.07 -13.75
C PHE A 138 26.53 8.09 -12.80
N GLU A 139 27.30 7.45 -11.91
CA GLU A 139 26.77 6.50 -10.93
C GLU A 139 25.89 7.20 -9.91
N MET A 140 26.27 8.42 -9.48
CA MET A 140 25.46 9.20 -8.55
C MET A 140 24.09 9.56 -9.14
N VAL A 141 24.06 10.06 -10.39
CA VAL A 141 22.81 10.38 -11.09
C VAL A 141 21.96 9.12 -11.27
N TYR A 142 22.61 8.00 -11.60
CA TYR A 142 21.94 6.70 -11.71
C TYR A 142 21.28 6.28 -10.40
N ASP A 143 22.06 6.17 -9.33
CA ASP A 143 21.57 5.72 -8.04
C ASP A 143 20.49 6.68 -7.50
N GLN A 144 20.66 7.99 -7.64
CA GLN A 144 19.64 8.98 -7.26
C GLN A 144 18.29 8.71 -7.92
N ALA A 145 18.31 8.44 -9.22
CA ALA A 145 17.09 8.22 -9.98
C ALA A 145 16.45 6.85 -9.70
N PHE A 146 17.24 5.81 -9.40
CA PHE A 146 16.73 4.43 -9.33
C PHE A 146 16.58 3.88 -7.91
N THR A 147 17.54 4.14 -7.03
CA THR A 147 17.56 3.60 -5.66
C THR A 147 16.91 4.55 -4.66
N LYS A 148 16.80 5.85 -4.99
CA LYS A 148 16.45 6.93 -4.05
C LYS A 148 17.37 6.97 -2.81
N GLN A 149 18.52 6.30 -2.90
CA GLN A 149 19.56 6.31 -1.91
C GLN A 149 20.67 7.18 -2.45
N GLY A 150 20.83 8.32 -1.81
CA GLY A 150 21.63 9.42 -2.30
C GLY A 150 20.80 10.69 -2.16
N SER A 151 21.45 11.77 -1.80
CA SER A 151 21.19 12.91 -2.65
C SER A 151 22.53 13.26 -3.27
N VAL A 152 22.58 13.15 -4.61
CA VAL A 152 23.69 13.69 -5.44
C VAL A 152 24.11 15.06 -4.92
N PHE A 153 23.11 15.81 -4.47
CA PHE A 153 23.21 17.18 -4.01
C PHE A 153 23.64 17.29 -2.55
N THR A 154 23.50 16.28 -1.70
CA THR A 154 24.04 16.28 -0.34
C THR A 154 25.56 16.17 -0.43
N CYS A 155 26.11 15.33 -1.31
CA CYS A 155 27.56 15.36 -1.55
C CYS A 155 28.01 16.73 -2.06
N LEU A 156 27.30 17.32 -3.03
CA LEU A 156 27.63 18.67 -3.50
C LEU A 156 27.52 19.70 -2.37
N PHE A 157 26.40 19.82 -1.68
CA PHE A 157 26.18 20.91 -0.72
C PHE A 157 26.87 20.73 0.64
N THR A 158 26.97 19.50 1.15
CA THR A 158 27.58 19.25 2.47
C THR A 158 29.09 19.35 2.43
N GLU A 159 29.70 19.22 1.24
CA GLU A 159 31.14 19.39 1.05
C GLU A 159 31.48 20.75 0.39
N VAL A 160 30.55 21.37 -0.37
CA VAL A 160 30.78 22.70 -1.01
C VAL A 160 30.78 23.85 -0.04
N TYR A 161 29.93 23.79 0.97
CA TYR A 161 29.98 24.70 2.10
C TYR A 161 30.34 23.85 3.30
N PRO A 162 31.61 23.83 3.78
CA PRO A 162 31.78 23.63 5.20
C PRO A 162 30.85 24.66 5.82
N LEU A 163 29.84 24.19 6.56
CA LEU A 163 29.05 25.08 7.40
C LEU A 163 30.13 25.87 8.14
N GLU A 164 30.30 27.15 7.82
CA GLU A 164 31.14 28.02 8.61
C GLU A 164 30.61 27.79 10.01
N GLU A 165 31.41 27.06 10.80
CA GLU A 165 31.19 26.90 12.21
C GLU A 165 31.17 28.34 12.66
N THR A 166 29.97 28.83 12.94
CA THR A 166 29.73 30.22 13.31
C THR A 166 30.66 30.46 14.47
N ALA A 167 31.80 31.09 14.18
CA ALA A 167 32.77 31.46 15.18
C ALA A 167 31.95 32.23 16.20
N GLU A 168 31.91 31.70 17.43
CA GLU A 168 31.33 32.44 18.55
C GLU A 168 31.91 33.86 18.46
N PRO A 169 31.08 34.91 18.52
CA PRO A 169 31.58 36.27 18.40
C PRO A 169 32.58 36.50 19.52
N GLU A 170 33.86 36.46 19.15
CA GLU A 170 34.95 36.78 20.03
C GLU A 170 34.72 38.22 20.50
N ASN A 171 34.69 38.35 21.81
CA ASN A 171 34.31 39.52 22.57
C ASN A 171 35.25 40.71 22.27
N VAL A 172 34.99 41.44 21.19
CA VAL A 172 35.63 42.74 20.89
C VAL A 172 34.75 43.85 21.45
N ALA A 173 34.79 43.98 22.77
CA ALA A 173 34.45 45.22 23.44
C ALA A 173 35.64 46.19 23.31
N SER A 174 35.57 47.15 22.39
CA SER A 174 35.91 48.57 22.65
C SER A 174 36.03 49.41 21.37
N ASN A 175 35.29 50.51 21.33
CA ASN A 175 35.60 51.78 20.68
C ASN A 175 35.90 51.80 19.17
N ALA A 176 34.87 52.14 18.39
CA ALA A 176 35.00 53.23 17.41
C ALA A 176 33.63 53.85 17.10
N GLN A 177 33.59 55.16 17.29
CA GLN A 177 32.51 56.08 17.03
C GLN A 177 32.66 56.58 15.59
N PHE A 178 31.77 56.24 14.66
CA PHE A 178 31.51 57.06 13.47
C PHE A 178 30.25 56.65 12.69
N ASP A 179 29.35 57.62 12.60
CA ASP A 179 28.41 58.00 11.55
C ASP A 179 27.31 57.08 10.99
N SER A 180 26.14 57.74 10.98
CA SER A 180 24.88 57.44 10.35
C SER A 180 24.99 56.99 8.89
N TYR A 181 24.40 55.83 8.60
CA TYR A 181 23.84 55.54 7.29
C TYR A 181 22.45 54.93 7.46
N SER A 182 21.44 55.71 7.06
CA SER A 182 20.08 55.28 6.81
C SER A 182 20.02 54.60 5.44
N ASP A 183 19.70 53.31 5.36
CA ASP A 183 18.62 52.80 4.49
C ASP A 183 18.43 51.28 4.61
N GLU A 184 17.22 50.85 4.27
CA GLU A 184 16.78 49.52 3.85
C GLU A 184 16.67 48.38 4.90
N SER A 185 15.42 48.25 5.36
CA SER A 185 14.73 47.00 5.71
C SER A 185 15.35 45.71 5.14
N LEU A 186 16.09 44.98 5.99
CA LEU A 186 16.33 43.55 5.79
C LEU A 186 15.02 42.77 6.01
N PRO A 187 14.61 41.88 5.09
CA PRO A 187 13.63 40.86 5.41
C PRO A 187 14.29 39.80 6.31
N SER A 188 13.81 39.73 7.55
CA SER A 188 14.14 38.67 8.49
C SER A 188 13.65 37.31 7.97
N ALA A 189 14.47 36.28 8.21
CA ALA A 189 14.14 34.86 8.16
C ALA A 189 13.93 34.26 6.75
N ILE A 190 15.03 33.76 6.17
CA ILE A 190 14.98 32.65 5.22
C ILE A 190 14.60 31.41 6.04
N ASP A 191 13.30 31.17 6.12
CA ASP A 191 12.71 29.88 6.49
C ASP A 191 13.31 28.81 5.56
N THR A 192 14.07 27.86 6.11
CA THR A 192 14.63 26.70 5.40
C THR A 192 13.55 25.68 5.07
N GLY A 193 12.43 26.18 4.53
CA GLY A 193 11.23 25.46 4.17
C GLY A 193 11.56 24.33 3.21
N LYS A 194 11.70 23.13 3.78
CA LYS A 194 11.47 21.86 3.08
C LYS A 194 10.20 22.06 2.28
N ARG A 195 10.29 22.20 0.94
CA ARG A 195 9.11 22.48 0.10
C ARG A 195 8.06 21.42 0.45
N PRO A 196 6.94 21.80 1.06
CA PRO A 196 6.05 20.83 1.69
C PRO A 196 5.39 19.91 0.62
N ASP A 197 5.50 20.27 -0.66
CA ASP A 197 4.96 19.51 -1.80
C ASP A 197 5.69 18.19 -2.05
N THR A 198 7.00 18.13 -1.75
CA THR A 198 7.80 16.90 -1.84
C THR A 198 7.35 15.89 -0.79
N GLU A 199 7.01 16.36 0.42
CA GLU A 199 6.51 15.52 1.51
C GLU A 199 5.15 14.89 1.18
N ILE A 200 4.21 15.68 0.67
CA ILE A 200 2.91 15.18 0.17
C ILE A 200 3.10 14.09 -0.88
N LEU A 201 4.03 14.30 -1.83
CA LEU A 201 4.29 13.32 -2.89
C LEU A 201 4.87 12.01 -2.34
N ILE A 202 5.80 12.09 -1.38
CA ILE A 202 6.38 10.92 -0.71
C ILE A 202 5.29 10.15 0.04
N LEU A 203 4.47 10.85 0.83
CA LEU A 203 3.37 10.25 1.58
C LEU A 203 2.36 9.58 0.66
N LYS A 204 1.98 10.22 -0.46
CA LYS A 204 1.09 9.62 -1.46
C LYS A 204 1.66 8.33 -2.06
N LYS A 205 2.96 8.32 -2.42
CA LYS A 205 3.64 7.10 -2.91
C LYS A 205 3.62 5.98 -1.86
N GLN A 206 3.82 6.31 -0.58
CA GLN A 206 3.76 5.33 0.51
C GLN A 206 2.35 4.77 0.72
N VAL A 207 1.31 5.61 0.65
CA VAL A 207 -0.10 5.18 0.69
C VAL A 207 -0.37 4.19 -0.44
N GLU A 208 0.03 4.52 -1.66
CA GLU A 208 -0.17 3.64 -2.81
C GLU A 208 0.58 2.32 -2.67
N SER A 209 1.81 2.36 -2.13
CA SER A 209 2.61 1.17 -1.87
C SER A 209 1.92 0.23 -0.89
N GLY A 210 1.45 0.72 0.26
CA GLY A 210 0.71 -0.10 1.21
C GLY A 210 -0.63 -0.60 0.67
N ALA A 211 -1.34 0.21 -0.11
CA ALA A 211 -2.59 -0.22 -0.75
C ALA A 211 -2.38 -1.29 -1.83
N ARG A 212 -1.22 -1.31 -2.52
CA ARG A 212 -0.86 -2.34 -3.50
C ARG A 212 -0.80 -3.74 -2.89
N TRP A 213 -0.46 -3.86 -1.60
CA TRP A 213 -0.40 -5.14 -0.92
C TRP A 213 -1.74 -5.87 -0.86
N PHE A 214 -2.87 -5.16 -0.76
CA PHE A 214 -4.19 -5.78 -0.86
C PHE A 214 -4.43 -6.46 -2.21
N PHE A 215 -3.90 -5.89 -3.31
CA PHE A 215 -3.99 -6.51 -4.64
C PHE A 215 -3.02 -7.68 -4.79
N TRP A 216 -1.83 -7.59 -4.21
CA TRP A 216 -0.90 -8.72 -4.15
C TRP A 216 -1.50 -9.91 -3.40
N ILE A 217 -2.12 -9.67 -2.24
CA ILE A 217 -2.83 -10.71 -1.47
C ILE A 217 -3.93 -11.36 -2.33
N ALA A 218 -4.76 -10.55 -2.98
CA ALA A 218 -5.82 -11.06 -3.86
C ALA A 218 -5.25 -11.87 -5.04
N GLY A 219 -4.23 -11.36 -5.72
CA GLY A 219 -3.61 -12.01 -6.87
C GLY A 219 -2.95 -13.34 -6.50
N LEU A 220 -2.16 -13.36 -5.43
CA LEU A 220 -1.50 -14.57 -4.94
C LEU A 220 -2.54 -15.64 -4.51
N SER A 221 -3.63 -15.21 -3.87
CA SER A 221 -4.72 -16.12 -3.49
C SER A 221 -5.39 -16.76 -4.71
N LEU A 222 -5.69 -15.96 -5.74
CA LEU A 222 -6.30 -16.48 -6.98
C LEU A 222 -5.39 -17.44 -7.74
N VAL A 223 -4.08 -17.20 -7.74
CA VAL A 223 -3.10 -18.12 -8.33
C VAL A 223 -3.18 -19.47 -7.63
N ASN A 224 -3.27 -19.50 -6.29
CA ASN A 224 -3.37 -20.76 -5.55
C ASN A 224 -4.67 -21.51 -5.88
N SER A 225 -5.80 -20.80 -5.87
CA SER A 225 -7.09 -21.40 -6.21
C SER A 225 -7.13 -21.91 -7.65
N ALA A 226 -6.45 -21.24 -8.58
CA ALA A 226 -6.33 -21.69 -9.97
C ALA A 226 -5.48 -22.97 -10.10
N LEU A 227 -4.40 -23.07 -9.32
CA LEU A 227 -3.57 -24.27 -9.23
C LEU A 227 -4.35 -25.45 -8.64
N PHE A 228 -5.18 -25.20 -7.62
CA PHE A 228 -6.08 -26.20 -7.06
C PHE A 228 -7.12 -26.67 -8.10
N LEU A 229 -7.74 -25.73 -8.83
CA LEU A 229 -8.68 -26.05 -9.91
C LEU A 229 -8.03 -26.89 -11.02
N ALA A 230 -6.75 -26.65 -11.32
CA ALA A 230 -5.96 -27.41 -12.29
C ALA A 230 -5.53 -28.81 -11.80
N ASN A 231 -5.98 -29.25 -10.62
CA ASN A 231 -5.61 -30.52 -10.00
C ASN A 231 -4.11 -30.67 -9.74
N THR A 232 -3.42 -29.57 -9.48
CA THR A 232 -2.02 -29.65 -9.08
C THR A 232 -1.94 -29.87 -7.58
N GLU A 233 -1.09 -30.80 -7.13
CA GLU A 233 -0.82 -31.03 -5.71
C GLU A 233 0.00 -29.88 -5.07
N TRP A 234 0.35 -28.88 -5.87
CA TRP A 234 1.12 -27.72 -5.45
C TRP A 234 0.21 -26.67 -4.81
N GLY A 235 0.13 -26.69 -3.49
CA GLY A 235 -0.37 -25.57 -2.70
C GLY A 235 0.75 -24.56 -2.45
N PHE A 236 0.61 -23.33 -2.96
CA PHE A 236 1.49 -22.23 -2.59
C PHE A 236 1.12 -21.75 -1.17
N PHE A 237 2.10 -21.55 -0.29
CA PHE A 237 1.89 -21.03 1.08
C PHE A 237 1.53 -19.53 1.09
N PHE A 238 1.61 -18.87 -0.07
CA PHE A 238 1.31 -17.46 -0.23
C PHE A 238 -0.11 -17.29 -0.78
N GLY A 239 -1.09 -17.11 0.10
CA GLY A 239 -2.49 -16.89 -0.25
C GLY A 239 -3.32 -16.63 1.01
N LEU A 240 -4.60 -16.34 0.88
CA LEU A 240 -5.50 -16.19 2.02
C LEU A 240 -5.70 -17.55 2.72
N GLY A 241 -5.66 -17.58 4.04
CA GLY A 241 -5.92 -18.78 4.84
C GLY A 241 -7.31 -19.35 4.61
N ILE A 242 -8.31 -18.48 4.38
CA ILE A 242 -9.68 -18.91 4.12
C ILE A 242 -9.81 -19.72 2.83
N THR A 243 -9.01 -19.43 1.79
CA THR A 243 -9.08 -20.19 0.54
C THR A 243 -8.53 -21.60 0.74
N GLN A 244 -7.46 -21.75 1.54
CA GLN A 244 -6.93 -23.07 1.92
C GLN A 244 -7.95 -23.89 2.72
N VAL A 245 -8.71 -23.24 3.61
CA VAL A 245 -9.79 -23.91 4.37
C VAL A 245 -10.90 -24.36 3.42
N ILE A 246 -11.33 -23.50 2.48
CA ILE A 246 -12.35 -23.81 1.47
C ILE A 246 -11.92 -25.01 0.62
N ASP A 247 -10.68 -24.98 0.11
CA ASP A 247 -10.12 -26.06 -0.71
C ASP A 247 -9.99 -27.38 0.08
N GLY A 248 -9.51 -27.31 1.32
CA GLY A 248 -9.41 -28.49 2.19
C GLY A 248 -10.76 -29.14 2.48
N ILE A 249 -11.81 -28.35 2.71
CA ILE A 249 -13.18 -28.87 2.89
C ILE A 249 -13.72 -29.46 1.58
N ALA A 250 -13.42 -28.86 0.44
CA ALA A 250 -13.85 -29.35 -0.86
C ALA A 250 -13.29 -30.75 -1.17
N VAL A 251 -12.07 -31.03 -0.72
CA VAL A 251 -11.44 -32.36 -0.82
C VAL A 251 -12.02 -33.34 0.21
N ASP A 252 -12.19 -32.93 1.47
CA ASP A 252 -12.67 -33.81 2.55
C ASP A 252 -14.16 -34.22 2.41
N VAL A 253 -15.01 -33.36 1.83
CA VAL A 253 -16.46 -33.57 1.78
C VAL A 253 -16.90 -34.54 0.67
N VAL A 254 -16.05 -34.77 -0.32
CA VAL A 254 -16.35 -35.63 -1.46
C VAL A 254 -15.11 -36.45 -1.77
N GLU A 255 -15.14 -37.76 -1.45
CA GLU A 255 -14.03 -38.71 -1.69
C GLU A 255 -13.52 -38.67 -3.15
N ASP A 256 -14.38 -38.25 -4.09
CA ASP A 256 -14.02 -37.78 -5.43
C ASP A 256 -14.52 -36.34 -5.61
N ALA A 257 -13.76 -35.33 -5.19
CA ALA A 257 -14.09 -33.92 -5.36
C ALA A 257 -14.50 -33.61 -6.80
N SER A 258 -15.82 -33.68 -7.05
CA SER A 258 -16.37 -33.55 -8.39
C SER A 258 -15.95 -32.21 -8.96
N TYR A 259 -15.75 -32.15 -10.28
CA TYR A 259 -15.35 -30.92 -10.96
C TYR A 259 -16.24 -29.71 -10.56
N ILE A 260 -17.53 -29.95 -10.30
CA ILE A 260 -18.48 -28.96 -9.80
C ILE A 260 -18.08 -28.41 -8.41
N THR A 261 -17.64 -29.28 -7.49
CA THR A 261 -17.23 -28.88 -6.13
C THR A 261 -16.02 -27.95 -6.18
N ARG A 262 -15.04 -28.24 -7.06
CA ARG A 262 -13.86 -27.40 -7.26
C ARG A 262 -14.20 -26.05 -7.89
N ILE A 263 -15.15 -26.01 -8.83
CA ILE A 263 -15.67 -24.74 -9.39
C ILE A 263 -16.31 -23.89 -8.29
N VAL A 264 -17.11 -24.51 -7.40
CA VAL A 264 -17.75 -23.80 -6.29
C VAL A 264 -16.70 -23.25 -5.32
N ALA A 265 -15.68 -24.04 -4.95
CA ALA A 265 -14.56 -23.59 -4.13
C ALA A 265 -13.85 -22.39 -4.76
N PHE A 266 -13.45 -22.50 -6.02
CA PHE A 266 -12.81 -21.42 -6.78
C PHE A 266 -13.67 -20.15 -6.84
N ALA A 267 -15.00 -20.29 -7.01
CA ALA A 267 -15.91 -19.15 -7.02
C ALA A 267 -15.95 -18.41 -5.66
N LEU A 268 -15.87 -19.14 -4.55
CA LEU A 268 -15.78 -18.55 -3.21
C LEU A 268 -14.45 -17.81 -3.00
N ASP A 269 -13.36 -18.36 -3.52
CA ASP A 269 -12.05 -17.72 -3.45
C ASP A 269 -11.99 -16.42 -4.27
N VAL A 270 -12.62 -16.41 -5.45
CA VAL A 270 -12.78 -15.19 -6.25
C VAL A 270 -13.55 -14.12 -5.49
N ILE A 271 -14.59 -14.49 -4.74
CA ILE A 271 -15.34 -13.56 -3.90
C ILE A 271 -14.44 -13.02 -2.78
N ALA A 272 -13.69 -13.88 -2.08
CA ALA A 272 -12.77 -13.47 -1.03
C ALA A 272 -11.69 -12.51 -1.57
N ALA A 273 -11.02 -12.87 -2.68
CA ALA A 273 -10.03 -12.02 -3.33
C ALA A 273 -10.61 -10.66 -3.76
N SER A 274 -11.85 -10.64 -4.28
CA SER A 274 -12.53 -9.41 -4.69
C SER A 274 -12.75 -8.42 -3.54
N VAL A 275 -12.96 -8.93 -2.32
CA VAL A 275 -13.06 -8.08 -1.10
C VAL A 275 -11.73 -7.38 -0.83
N PHE A 276 -10.60 -8.07 -0.96
CA PHE A 276 -9.27 -7.48 -0.80
C PHE A 276 -8.96 -6.47 -1.92
N VAL A 277 -9.32 -6.76 -3.18
CA VAL A 277 -9.24 -5.79 -4.29
C VAL A 277 -10.03 -4.51 -3.98
N LEU A 278 -11.24 -4.65 -3.43
CA LEU A 278 -12.06 -3.51 -3.03
C LEU A 278 -11.37 -2.66 -1.95
N PHE A 279 -10.76 -3.28 -0.94
CA PHE A 279 -10.00 -2.54 0.08
C PHE A 279 -8.77 -1.86 -0.51
N GLY A 280 -8.03 -2.51 -1.40
CA GLY A 280 -6.92 -1.89 -2.12
C GLY A 280 -7.35 -0.65 -2.91
N PHE A 281 -8.47 -0.75 -3.62
CA PHE A 281 -9.03 0.36 -4.40
C PHE A 281 -9.49 1.53 -3.51
N LEU A 282 -10.23 1.25 -2.43
CA LEU A 282 -10.69 2.29 -1.50
C LEU A 282 -9.54 2.94 -0.73
N SER A 283 -8.52 2.16 -0.37
CA SER A 283 -7.30 2.63 0.29
C SER A 283 -6.49 3.56 -0.62
N LYS A 284 -6.35 3.23 -1.91
CA LYS A 284 -5.76 4.12 -2.92
C LYS A 284 -6.50 5.45 -3.06
N LYS A 285 -7.82 5.46 -2.83
CA LYS A 285 -8.65 6.68 -2.80
C LYS A 285 -8.54 7.47 -1.48
N GLY A 286 -7.57 7.15 -0.62
CA GLY A 286 -7.34 7.83 0.66
C GLY A 286 -8.38 7.52 1.73
N ARG A 287 -9.20 6.47 1.57
CA ARG A 287 -10.19 6.07 2.58
C ARG A 287 -9.51 5.27 3.69
N CYS A 288 -9.01 5.94 4.74
CA CYS A 288 -8.26 5.30 5.83
C CYS A 288 -9.00 4.14 6.51
N TRP A 289 -10.34 4.15 6.55
CA TRP A 289 -11.12 3.06 7.14
C TRP A 289 -10.93 1.74 6.38
N ALA A 290 -10.70 1.79 5.06
CA ALA A 290 -10.50 0.60 4.23
C ALA A 290 -9.22 -0.15 4.62
N PHE A 291 -8.15 0.58 4.95
CA PHE A 291 -6.94 0.00 5.52
C PHE A 291 -7.24 -0.75 6.83
N VAL A 292 -7.94 -0.09 7.76
CA VAL A 292 -8.24 -0.68 9.08
C VAL A 292 -9.10 -1.93 8.95
N THR A 293 -10.21 -1.86 8.19
CA THR A 293 -11.10 -3.01 7.99
C THR A 293 -10.38 -4.14 7.26
N GLY A 294 -9.59 -3.84 6.23
CA GLY A 294 -8.79 -4.84 5.51
C GLY A 294 -7.74 -5.50 6.39
N MET A 295 -7.04 -4.74 7.23
CA MET A 295 -6.07 -5.28 8.20
C MET A 295 -6.73 -6.20 9.22
N ILE A 296 -7.88 -5.83 9.78
CA ILE A 296 -8.62 -6.67 10.74
C ILE A 296 -8.99 -8.01 10.07
N LEU A 297 -9.56 -7.95 8.88
CA LEU A 297 -9.91 -9.16 8.12
C LEU A 297 -8.69 -10.02 7.81
N TYR A 298 -7.58 -9.40 7.45
CA TYR A 298 -6.33 -10.10 7.15
C TYR A 298 -5.69 -10.73 8.39
N VAL A 299 -5.82 -10.12 9.57
CA VAL A 299 -5.40 -10.72 10.85
C VAL A 299 -6.28 -11.91 11.23
N LEU A 300 -7.60 -11.81 11.03
CA LEU A 300 -8.51 -12.94 11.26
C LEU A 300 -8.19 -14.10 10.33
N ASP A 301 -7.84 -13.81 9.08
CA ASP A 301 -7.37 -14.79 8.11
C ASP A 301 -6.01 -15.40 8.53
N ALA A 302 -5.08 -14.58 9.03
CA ALA A 302 -3.79 -15.02 9.56
C ALA A 302 -3.94 -16.02 10.74
N MET A 303 -4.98 -15.86 11.57
CA MET A 303 -5.27 -16.78 12.68
C MET A 303 -5.59 -18.20 12.21
N LEU A 304 -6.06 -18.39 10.97
CA LEU A 304 -6.30 -19.72 10.40
C LEU A 304 -4.99 -20.51 10.24
N PHE A 305 -3.89 -19.83 9.92
CA PHE A 305 -2.56 -20.46 9.80
C PHE A 305 -2.03 -21.01 11.13
N LEU A 306 -2.44 -20.43 12.26
CA LEU A 306 -2.10 -20.98 13.59
C LEU A 306 -2.77 -22.33 13.82
N ILE A 307 -3.99 -22.53 13.33
CA ILE A 307 -4.74 -23.78 13.47
C ILE A 307 -4.07 -24.88 12.67
N VAL A 308 -3.65 -24.58 11.43
CA VAL A 308 -2.95 -25.54 10.55
C VAL A 308 -1.43 -25.60 10.78
N LYS A 309 -0.91 -24.84 11.75
CA LYS A 309 0.52 -24.75 12.12
C LYS A 309 1.44 -24.36 10.95
N ASP A 310 0.94 -23.58 10.00
CA ASP A 310 1.74 -23.05 8.90
C ASP A 310 2.40 -21.72 9.31
N PHE A 311 3.56 -21.84 9.94
CA PHE A 311 4.34 -20.69 10.41
C PHE A 311 4.90 -19.84 9.27
N LEU A 312 5.12 -20.43 8.08
CA LEU A 312 5.64 -19.69 6.94
C LEU A 312 4.56 -18.79 6.33
N GLY A 313 3.34 -19.34 6.14
CA GLY A 313 2.16 -18.56 5.76
C GLY A 313 1.88 -17.45 6.77
N LEU A 314 1.99 -17.72 8.06
CA LEU A 314 1.83 -16.72 9.13
C LEU A 314 2.89 -15.61 9.06
N ALA A 315 4.16 -15.94 8.84
CA ALA A 315 5.24 -14.96 8.70
C ALA A 315 5.01 -14.03 7.49
N PHE A 316 4.59 -14.60 6.37
CA PHE A 316 4.21 -13.82 5.19
C PHE A 316 3.02 -12.90 5.47
N HIS A 317 2.00 -13.36 6.18
CA HIS A 317 0.89 -12.51 6.62
C HIS A 317 1.37 -11.35 7.49
N GLY A 318 2.28 -11.61 8.44
CA GLY A 318 2.89 -10.56 9.26
C GLY A 318 3.61 -9.50 8.42
N PHE A 319 4.38 -9.93 7.42
CA PHE A 319 5.08 -9.03 6.51
C PHE A 319 4.11 -8.19 5.65
N ALA A 320 3.14 -8.82 5.00
CA ALA A 320 2.15 -8.11 4.21
C ALA A 320 1.33 -7.13 5.08
N LEU A 321 0.98 -7.52 6.30
CA LEU A 321 0.31 -6.66 7.27
C LEU A 321 1.17 -5.45 7.66
N TYR A 322 2.47 -5.64 7.89
CA TYR A 322 3.42 -4.56 8.15
C TYR A 322 3.46 -3.55 7.00
N CYS A 323 3.50 -4.04 5.75
CA CYS A 323 3.49 -3.15 4.59
C CYS A 323 2.16 -2.38 4.44
N ILE A 324 1.02 -3.03 4.69
CA ILE A 324 -0.30 -2.38 4.70
C ILE A 324 -0.35 -1.31 5.81
N PHE A 325 0.17 -1.61 7.00
CA PHE A 325 0.22 -0.68 8.13
C PHE A 325 1.06 0.57 7.83
N ASN A 326 2.18 0.43 7.13
CA ASN A 326 2.97 1.57 6.68
C ASN A 326 2.18 2.47 5.71
N GLY A 327 1.39 1.88 4.81
CA GLY A 327 0.46 2.64 3.96
C GLY A 327 -0.63 3.36 4.75
N TYR A 328 -1.17 2.73 5.79
CA TYR A 328 -2.14 3.35 6.70
C TYR A 328 -1.55 4.55 7.45
N LYS A 329 -0.34 4.40 8.01
CA LYS A 329 0.39 5.51 8.67
C LYS A 329 0.59 6.68 7.71
N ALA A 330 1.10 6.40 6.50
CA ALA A 330 1.28 7.42 5.48
C ALA A 330 -0.05 8.09 5.10
N SER A 331 -1.16 7.33 5.07
CA SER A 331 -2.48 7.88 4.75
C SER A 331 -2.99 8.84 5.81
N ARG A 332 -2.68 8.59 7.09
CA ARG A 332 -3.02 9.52 8.17
C ARG A 332 -2.15 10.78 8.13
N ALA A 333 -0.85 10.62 7.94
CA ALA A 333 0.07 11.75 7.81
C ALA A 333 -0.31 12.65 6.62
N LEU A 334 -0.57 12.04 5.46
CA LEU A 334 -1.02 12.76 4.26
C LEU A 334 -2.31 13.55 4.51
N ARG A 335 -3.25 12.98 5.26
CA ARG A 335 -4.50 13.65 5.59
C ARG A 335 -4.28 14.84 6.52
N ALA A 336 -3.44 14.69 7.54
CA ALA A 336 -3.11 15.77 8.47
C ALA A 336 -2.46 16.93 7.75
N GLU A 337 -1.48 16.65 6.88
CA GLU A 337 -0.78 17.65 6.07
C GLU A 337 -1.73 18.41 5.12
N LEU A 338 -2.66 17.71 4.46
CA LEU A 338 -3.65 18.34 3.59
C LEU A 338 -4.67 19.19 4.38
N GLU A 339 -5.00 18.80 5.61
CA GLU A 339 -5.93 19.53 6.47
C GLU A 339 -5.29 20.83 6.98
N ASP A 340 -4.04 20.76 7.45
CA ASP A 340 -3.28 21.94 7.91
C ASP A 340 -3.17 23.00 6.81
N ARG A 341 -2.81 22.60 5.59
CA ARG A 341 -2.75 23.49 4.43
C ARG A 341 -4.08 24.13 4.05
N SER A 342 -5.20 23.45 4.31
CA SER A 342 -6.53 23.99 4.02
C SER A 342 -6.98 25.06 5.01
N LEU A 343 -6.31 25.15 6.17
CA LEU A 343 -6.62 26.11 7.24
C LEU A 343 -5.79 27.41 7.13
N VAL A 344 -4.74 27.44 6.31
CA VAL A 344 -3.92 28.64 6.08
C VAL A 344 -4.70 29.65 5.21
N PRO A 345 -5.18 30.78 5.75
CA PRO A 345 -5.95 31.76 4.98
C PRO A 345 -5.00 32.56 4.08
N GLY A 346 -5.20 32.51 2.76
CA GLY A 346 -4.45 33.34 1.79
C GLY A 346 -3.65 32.56 0.75
N THR A 347 -3.45 31.25 0.92
CA THR A 347 -2.92 30.38 -0.13
C THR A 347 -4.05 30.02 -1.11
N SER A 348 -4.32 30.93 -2.06
CA SER A 348 -5.11 30.62 -3.26
C SER A 348 -4.34 29.64 -4.16
N LEU A 349 -4.11 28.42 -3.69
CA LEU A 349 -3.74 27.33 -4.56
C LEU A 349 -4.95 27.05 -5.44
N LYS A 350 -4.81 27.38 -6.73
CA LYS A 350 -5.72 26.96 -7.80
C LYS A 350 -5.99 25.47 -7.55
N PRO A 351 -7.23 25.06 -7.24
CA PRO A 351 -7.49 23.70 -6.79
C PRO A 351 -6.99 22.76 -7.87
N ILE A 352 -5.93 22.01 -7.56
CA ILE A 352 -5.56 20.83 -8.35
C ILE A 352 -6.87 20.07 -8.46
N ALA A 353 -7.33 19.85 -9.68
CA ALA A 353 -8.62 19.24 -9.97
C ALA A 353 -8.64 17.80 -9.43
N VAL A 354 -8.83 17.68 -8.11
CA VAL A 354 -9.35 16.50 -7.46
C VAL A 354 -10.75 16.38 -8.06
N SER A 355 -10.94 15.31 -8.85
CA SER A 355 -12.17 14.98 -9.57
C SER A 355 -13.42 15.58 -8.88
N PRO A 356 -14.20 16.44 -9.59
CA PRO A 356 -15.38 17.09 -9.04
C PRO A 356 -16.39 16.02 -8.65
N GLY A 357 -16.46 15.76 -7.35
CA GLY A 357 -17.13 14.61 -6.75
C GLY A 357 -16.70 14.38 -5.30
N ALA A 358 -15.58 14.95 -4.87
CA ALA A 358 -15.19 15.05 -3.47
C ALA A 358 -15.51 16.46 -2.93
N ASN A 359 -16.79 16.79 -2.77
CA ASN A 359 -17.15 17.84 -1.82
C ASN A 359 -16.75 17.34 -0.43
N LEU A 360 -15.61 17.81 0.05
CA LEU A 360 -15.08 17.65 1.40
C LEU A 360 -15.92 18.45 2.41
N HIS A 361 -17.24 18.31 2.34
CA HIS A 361 -18.13 18.74 3.40
C HIS A 361 -18.06 17.67 4.48
N LYS A 362 -17.16 17.85 5.47
CA LYS A 362 -17.15 17.18 6.79
C LYS A 362 -17.85 15.80 6.86
N ASP A 363 -17.55 14.90 5.93
CA ASP A 363 -18.01 13.52 5.97
C ASP A 363 -17.11 12.76 6.94
N SER A 364 -17.18 13.13 8.22
CA SER A 364 -17.13 12.10 9.24
C SER A 364 -18.29 11.17 8.90
N ILE A 365 -18.00 10.07 8.19
CA ILE A 365 -18.88 8.91 8.18
C ILE A 365 -19.29 8.76 9.65
N PRO A 366 -20.59 8.91 10.00
CA PRO A 366 -20.98 8.87 11.39
C PRO A 366 -20.40 7.58 11.95
N LYS A 367 -19.72 7.63 13.10
CA LYS A 367 -19.10 6.43 13.71
C LYS A 367 -20.08 5.24 13.69
N GLU A 368 -21.37 5.55 13.72
CA GLU A 368 -22.54 4.68 13.59
C GLU A 368 -22.69 3.90 12.27
N ALA A 369 -22.05 4.28 11.16
CA ALA A 369 -22.16 3.58 9.87
C ALA A 369 -21.03 2.55 9.61
N VAL A 370 -19.94 2.62 10.38
CA VAL A 370 -18.84 1.63 10.29
C VAL A 370 -19.20 0.35 11.05
N TRP A 371 -19.83 0.50 12.23
CA TRP A 371 -20.22 -0.62 13.08
C TRP A 371 -21.14 -1.64 12.41
N PRO A 372 -22.19 -1.27 11.65
CA PRO A 372 -23.05 -2.24 10.98
C PRO A 372 -22.32 -3.11 9.96
N ILE A 373 -21.35 -2.53 9.23
CA ILE A 373 -20.53 -3.27 8.26
C ILE A 373 -19.63 -4.27 8.99
N VAL A 374 -18.94 -3.81 10.04
CA VAL A 374 -18.07 -4.66 10.87
C VAL A 374 -18.87 -5.78 11.54
N ILE A 375 -20.04 -5.47 12.13
CA ILE A 375 -20.92 -6.46 12.77
C ILE A 375 -21.46 -7.46 11.74
N THR A 376 -21.83 -7.02 10.53
CA THR A 376 -22.31 -7.92 9.47
C THR A 376 -21.19 -8.87 9.02
N ILE A 377 -19.97 -8.35 8.86
CA ILE A 377 -18.79 -9.15 8.49
C ILE A 377 -18.46 -10.16 9.60
N ILE A 378 -18.42 -9.74 10.86
CA ILE A 378 -18.17 -10.63 12.01
C ILE A 378 -19.25 -11.71 12.11
N SER A 379 -20.53 -11.34 11.94
CA SER A 379 -21.65 -12.29 11.97
C SER A 379 -21.58 -13.29 10.82
N LEU A 380 -21.14 -12.85 9.63
CA LEU A 380 -20.93 -13.71 8.48
C LEU A 380 -19.77 -14.68 8.70
N ILE A 381 -18.63 -14.18 9.22
CA ILE A 381 -17.46 -15.02 9.57
C ILE A 381 -17.85 -16.05 10.62
N TYR A 382 -18.58 -15.64 11.67
CA TYR A 382 -19.06 -16.56 12.70
C TYR A 382 -20.01 -17.62 12.12
N ALA A 383 -20.96 -17.23 11.25
CA ALA A 383 -21.87 -18.15 10.61
C ALA A 383 -21.14 -19.16 9.70
N ILE A 384 -20.11 -18.71 8.98
CA ILE A 384 -19.24 -19.58 8.17
C ILE A 384 -18.50 -20.54 9.09
N LEU A 385 -17.74 -20.05 10.08
CA LEU A 385 -16.96 -20.89 11.01
C LEU A 385 -17.85 -21.90 11.76
N TYR A 386 -19.02 -21.48 12.25
CA TYR A 386 -19.99 -22.36 12.90
C TYR A 386 -20.51 -23.44 11.94
N SER A 387 -20.79 -23.08 10.68
CA SER A 387 -21.20 -24.04 9.65
C SER A 387 -20.08 -25.02 9.32
N LEU A 388 -18.83 -24.55 9.22
CA LEU A 388 -17.67 -25.40 8.93
C LEU A 388 -17.40 -26.43 10.02
N VAL A 389 -17.49 -26.02 11.29
CA VAL A 389 -17.32 -26.92 12.44
C VAL A 389 -18.40 -28.02 12.48
N ASN A 390 -19.64 -27.68 12.10
CA ASN A 390 -20.75 -28.65 12.12
C ASN A 390 -20.94 -29.45 10.81
N ILE A 391 -20.30 -29.07 9.70
CA ILE A 391 -20.51 -29.70 8.38
C ILE A 391 -20.08 -31.18 8.34
N ARG A 392 -19.12 -31.60 9.16
CA ARG A 392 -18.63 -32.99 9.17
C ARG A 392 -19.72 -34.02 9.53
N ASN A 393 -20.74 -33.64 10.29
CA ASN A 393 -21.82 -34.53 10.71
C ASN A 393 -23.16 -34.33 9.98
N LEU A 394 -23.22 -33.47 8.96
CA LEU A 394 -24.47 -33.19 8.22
C LEU A 394 -24.60 -34.04 6.95
N SER A 395 -25.81 -34.51 6.63
CA SER A 395 -26.07 -35.20 5.35
C SER A 395 -26.04 -34.23 4.15
N THR A 396 -25.75 -34.76 2.96
CA THR A 396 -25.52 -34.02 1.70
C THR A 396 -26.57 -32.95 1.35
N PRO A 397 -27.91 -33.20 1.42
CA PRO A 397 -28.91 -32.16 1.14
C PRO A 397 -28.82 -30.98 2.12
N TRP A 398 -28.34 -31.22 3.34
CA TRP A 398 -28.19 -30.18 4.34
C TRP A 398 -26.96 -29.32 4.15
N LYS A 399 -25.87 -29.88 3.61
CA LYS A 399 -24.67 -29.13 3.19
C LYS A 399 -25.03 -28.13 2.07
N LEU A 400 -25.79 -28.58 1.07
CA LEU A 400 -26.22 -27.76 -0.06
C LEU A 400 -27.11 -26.57 0.37
N ALA A 401 -28.05 -26.82 1.30
CA ALA A 401 -28.93 -25.77 1.83
C ALA A 401 -28.17 -24.69 2.63
N ILE A 402 -27.09 -25.05 3.32
CA ILE A 402 -26.22 -24.09 4.03
C ILE A 402 -25.46 -23.24 3.04
N CYS A 403 -24.84 -23.85 2.02
CA CYS A 403 -24.13 -23.12 0.96
C CYS A 403 -25.07 -22.11 0.25
N LEU A 404 -26.29 -22.52 -0.09
CA LEU A 404 -27.28 -21.64 -0.73
C LEU A 404 -27.73 -20.49 0.18
N SER A 405 -27.82 -20.71 1.49
CA SER A 405 -28.21 -19.67 2.47
C SER A 405 -27.10 -18.64 2.68
N LEU A 406 -25.84 -19.10 2.78
CA LEU A 406 -24.67 -18.21 2.86
C LEU A 406 -24.51 -17.40 1.57
N PHE A 407 -24.66 -18.05 0.41
CA PHE A 407 -24.65 -17.40 -0.89
C PHE A 407 -25.75 -16.34 -1.01
N GLY A 408 -26.97 -16.65 -0.58
CA GLY A 408 -28.08 -15.70 -0.54
C GLY A 408 -27.80 -14.49 0.35
N GLY A 409 -27.17 -14.69 1.51
CA GLY A 409 -26.74 -13.60 2.40
C GLY A 409 -25.70 -12.67 1.76
N VAL A 410 -24.65 -13.23 1.17
CA VAL A 410 -23.60 -12.47 0.45
C VAL A 410 -24.18 -11.72 -0.74
N LEU A 411 -25.03 -12.38 -1.54
CA LEU A 411 -25.70 -11.78 -2.70
C LEU A 411 -26.65 -10.65 -2.27
N GLY A 412 -27.37 -10.83 -1.15
CA GLY A 412 -28.25 -9.81 -0.58
C GLY A 412 -27.50 -8.54 -0.16
N VAL A 413 -26.32 -8.68 0.46
CA VAL A 413 -25.45 -7.55 0.81
C VAL A 413 -24.89 -6.86 -0.45
N ALA A 414 -24.47 -7.65 -1.45
CA ALA A 414 -23.92 -7.14 -2.70
C ALA A 414 -24.94 -6.34 -3.53
N LEU A 415 -26.21 -6.74 -3.53
CA LEU A 415 -27.22 -6.18 -4.42
C LEU A 415 -27.73 -4.77 -4.04
N LYS A 416 -27.37 -4.20 -2.88
CA LYS A 416 -27.62 -2.80 -2.41
C LYS A 416 -29.04 -2.20 -2.58
N LYS A 417 -30.02 -2.92 -3.13
CA LYS A 417 -31.41 -2.49 -3.39
C LYS A 417 -32.38 -3.17 -2.44
N LYS A 418 -33.65 -2.72 -2.43
CA LYS A 418 -34.77 -3.25 -1.62
C LYS A 418 -34.88 -4.78 -1.59
N ILE A 419 -34.45 -5.45 -2.66
CA ILE A 419 -34.42 -6.92 -2.78
C ILE A 419 -33.41 -7.56 -1.82
N GLY A 420 -32.25 -6.93 -1.60
CA GLY A 420 -31.22 -7.45 -0.69
C GLY A 420 -31.67 -7.53 0.76
N VAL A 421 -32.52 -6.60 1.20
CA VAL A 421 -33.11 -6.62 2.55
C VAL A 421 -34.10 -7.76 2.70
N ILE A 422 -34.92 -8.01 1.67
CA ILE A 422 -35.86 -9.14 1.67
C ILE A 422 -35.07 -10.45 1.71
N VAL A 423 -34.06 -10.62 0.85
CA VAL A 423 -33.23 -11.83 0.83
C VAL A 423 -32.52 -12.05 2.16
N LEU A 424 -32.01 -10.99 2.80
CA LEU A 424 -31.33 -11.10 4.09
C LEU A 424 -32.28 -11.43 5.24
N LEU A 425 -33.49 -10.87 5.25
CA LEU A 425 -34.54 -11.19 6.23
C LEU A 425 -35.08 -12.62 6.02
N THR A 426 -35.34 -13.04 4.78
CA THR A 426 -35.80 -14.40 4.49
C THR A 426 -34.72 -15.43 4.81
N GLY A 427 -33.46 -15.18 4.45
CA GLY A 427 -32.34 -16.05 4.76
C GLY A 427 -32.08 -16.18 6.27
N SER A 428 -32.11 -15.08 7.01
CA SER A 428 -31.96 -15.12 8.48
C SER A 428 -33.14 -15.81 9.16
N SER A 429 -34.37 -15.63 8.66
CA SER A 429 -35.56 -16.29 9.20
C SER A 429 -35.51 -17.82 9.01
N VAL A 430 -35.01 -18.29 7.86
CA VAL A 430 -34.82 -19.73 7.58
C VAL A 430 -33.75 -20.33 8.50
N ILE A 431 -32.65 -19.62 8.76
CA ILE A 431 -31.61 -20.08 9.69
C ILE A 431 -32.16 -20.19 11.12
N ILE A 432 -32.95 -19.21 11.57
CA ILE A 432 -33.55 -19.19 12.92
C ILE A 432 -34.59 -20.32 13.07
N LEU A 433 -35.51 -20.48 12.11
CA LEU A 433 -36.48 -21.58 12.10
C LEU A 433 -35.79 -22.94 12.13
N ARG A 434 -34.63 -23.07 11.48
CA ARG A 434 -33.86 -24.31 11.42
C ARG A 434 -33.09 -24.60 12.71
N MET A 435 -32.53 -23.58 13.37
CA MET A 435 -31.98 -23.74 14.72
C MET A 435 -33.07 -24.13 15.72
N ALA A 436 -34.24 -23.50 15.66
CA ALA A 436 -35.38 -23.85 16.50
C ALA A 436 -35.84 -25.30 16.26
N TYR A 437 -35.94 -25.73 15.00
CA TYR A 437 -36.29 -27.12 14.66
C TYR A 437 -35.23 -28.11 15.17
N GLY A 438 -33.94 -27.81 15.01
CA GLY A 438 -32.86 -28.68 15.51
C GLY A 438 -32.90 -28.84 17.04
N ILE A 439 -33.16 -27.74 17.77
CA ILE A 439 -33.32 -27.76 19.22
C ILE A 439 -34.55 -28.59 19.61
N VAL A 440 -35.71 -28.35 18.99
CA VAL A 440 -36.96 -29.08 19.28
C VAL A 440 -36.81 -30.56 18.96
N SER A 441 -36.21 -30.90 17.81
CA SER A 441 -35.96 -32.29 17.42
C SER A 441 -35.01 -32.98 18.39
N HIS A 442 -33.97 -32.29 18.87
CA HIS A 442 -33.04 -32.86 19.83
C HIS A 442 -33.70 -33.09 21.20
N ILE A 443 -34.52 -32.13 21.67
CA ILE A 443 -35.32 -32.27 22.89
C ILE A 443 -36.33 -33.41 22.76
N ALA A 444 -37.00 -33.56 21.61
CA ALA A 444 -37.99 -34.61 21.39
C ALA A 444 -37.39 -36.03 21.38
N THR A 445 -36.07 -36.15 21.19
CA THR A 445 -35.34 -37.42 21.22
C THR A 445 -34.64 -37.69 22.55
N MET A 446 -34.75 -36.81 23.54
CA MET A 446 -34.17 -37.02 24.87
C MET A 446 -35.18 -37.73 25.78
N ASP A 447 -34.84 -38.93 26.23
CA ASP A 447 -35.65 -39.70 27.19
C ASP A 447 -35.48 -39.25 28.64
N GLU A 448 -34.47 -38.39 28.94
CA GLU A 448 -34.21 -37.88 30.28
C GLU A 448 -34.81 -36.48 30.52
N PRO A 449 -35.31 -36.19 31.74
CA PRO A 449 -35.86 -34.88 32.07
C PRO A 449 -34.79 -33.79 31.97
N LEU A 450 -35.08 -32.75 31.17
CA LEU A 450 -34.20 -31.59 30.96
C LEU A 450 -33.82 -30.93 32.29
N SER A 451 -32.53 -30.81 32.56
CA SER A 451 -32.03 -30.07 33.72
C SER A 451 -32.30 -28.56 33.56
N ILE A 452 -32.53 -27.87 34.69
CA ILE A 452 -32.81 -26.42 34.73
C ILE A 452 -31.79 -25.59 33.92
N PRO A 453 -30.47 -25.86 33.95
CA PRO A 453 -29.50 -25.14 33.13
C PRO A 453 -29.75 -25.25 31.63
N VAL A 454 -30.21 -26.41 31.14
CA VAL A 454 -30.51 -26.62 29.72
C VAL A 454 -31.78 -25.88 29.32
N ILE A 455 -32.79 -25.86 30.19
CA ILE A 455 -34.02 -25.07 29.97
C ILE A 455 -33.71 -23.57 29.90
N VAL A 456 -32.85 -23.08 30.80
CA VAL A 456 -32.40 -21.67 30.81
C VAL A 456 -31.59 -21.37 29.55
N ALA A 457 -30.69 -22.26 29.13
CA ALA A 457 -29.94 -22.10 27.89
C ALA A 457 -30.87 -22.04 26.66
N ILE A 458 -31.85 -22.94 26.55
CA ILE A 458 -32.85 -22.94 25.48
C ILE A 458 -33.67 -21.64 25.48
N ALA A 459 -34.11 -21.18 26.65
CA ALA A 459 -34.90 -19.95 26.78
C ALA A 459 -34.09 -18.70 26.41
N VAL A 460 -32.81 -18.62 26.82
CA VAL A 460 -31.90 -17.53 26.46
C VAL A 460 -31.60 -17.56 24.96
N THR A 461 -31.32 -18.73 24.38
CA THR A 461 -31.14 -18.90 22.94
C THR A 461 -32.40 -18.46 22.18
N ALA A 462 -33.59 -18.92 22.58
CA ALA A 462 -34.84 -18.50 21.95
C ALA A 462 -35.10 -16.98 22.07
N PHE A 463 -34.77 -16.37 23.21
CA PHE A 463 -34.92 -14.92 23.43
C PHE A 463 -33.93 -14.10 22.60
N VAL A 464 -32.66 -14.52 22.54
CA VAL A 464 -31.62 -13.86 21.74
C VAL A 464 -31.92 -13.98 20.26
N PHE A 465 -32.29 -15.17 19.77
CA PHE A 465 -32.54 -15.39 18.34
C PHE A 465 -33.94 -14.99 17.87
N GLY A 466 -34.96 -15.00 18.75
CA GLY A 466 -36.30 -14.48 18.45
C GLY A 466 -36.39 -12.96 18.60
N GLY A 467 -35.64 -12.38 19.53
CA GLY A 467 -35.57 -10.94 19.76
C GLY A 467 -34.74 -10.20 18.73
N TRP A 468 -33.70 -10.82 18.16
CA TRP A 468 -32.79 -10.17 17.21
C TRP A 468 -33.44 -9.74 15.88
N PRO A 469 -34.31 -10.54 15.23
CA PRO A 469 -35.06 -10.11 14.06
C PRO A 469 -36.03 -8.97 14.39
N ALA A 470 -36.73 -9.05 15.53
CA ALA A 470 -37.61 -7.98 15.98
C ALA A 470 -36.82 -6.68 16.25
N PHE A 471 -35.64 -6.79 16.87
CA PHE A 471 -34.73 -5.68 17.09
C PHE A 471 -34.21 -5.07 15.77
N LEU A 472 -33.82 -5.88 14.79
CA LEU A 472 -33.39 -5.42 13.47
C LEU A 472 -34.54 -4.75 12.71
N ILE A 473 -35.76 -5.29 12.79
CA ILE A 473 -36.96 -4.70 12.20
C ILE A 473 -37.26 -3.34 12.86
N ILE A 474 -37.27 -3.28 14.20
CA ILE A 474 -37.49 -2.03 14.96
C ILE A 474 -36.40 -1.00 14.67
N TRP A 475 -35.13 -1.42 14.63
CA TRP A 475 -33.99 -0.56 14.33
C TRP A 475 -34.03 -0.01 12.90
N PHE A 476 -34.43 -0.83 11.93
CA PHE A 476 -34.59 -0.40 10.55
C PHE A 476 -35.79 0.53 10.36
N LEU A 477 -36.91 0.23 11.03
CA LEU A 477 -38.10 1.09 11.06
C LEU A 477 -37.82 2.42 11.77
N ARG A 478 -36.96 2.47 12.79
CA ARG A 478 -36.58 3.69 13.51
C ARG A 478 -36.07 4.78 12.57
N ARG A 479 -35.28 4.43 11.55
CA ARG A 479 -34.77 5.43 10.59
C ARG A 479 -35.89 6.03 9.74
N ARG A 480 -36.87 5.21 9.35
CA ARG A 480 -38.06 5.62 8.59
C ARG A 480 -39.05 6.41 9.43
N ILE A 481 -39.26 6.00 10.69
CA ILE A 481 -40.09 6.71 11.66
C ILE A 481 -39.47 8.07 11.95
N ARG A 482 -38.15 8.16 12.12
CA ARG A 482 -37.44 9.42 12.33
C ARG A 482 -37.59 10.38 11.14
N THR A 483 -37.41 9.91 9.90
CA THR A 483 -37.62 10.78 8.73
C THR A 483 -39.08 11.13 8.50
N PHE A 484 -40.02 10.22 8.78
CA PHE A 484 -41.46 10.49 8.68
C PHE A 484 -41.93 11.50 9.73
N VAL A 485 -41.45 11.40 10.97
CA VAL A 485 -41.74 12.34 12.06
C VAL A 485 -41.12 13.72 11.75
N MET A 486 -39.88 13.76 11.27
CA MET A 486 -39.21 15.02 10.90
C MET A 486 -39.90 15.74 9.73
N ASN A 487 -40.37 15.00 8.71
CA ASN A 487 -40.98 15.61 7.51
C ASN A 487 -42.46 16.01 7.67
N LYS A 488 -43.14 15.65 8.77
CA LYS A 488 -44.53 16.07 9.04
C LYS A 488 -44.65 17.15 10.11
N TRP A 489 -43.55 17.50 10.79
CA TRP A 489 -43.49 18.52 11.84
C TRP A 489 -42.84 19.83 11.37
N THR A 490 -42.22 19.84 10.20
CA THR A 490 -41.94 21.04 9.39
C THR A 490 -43.07 21.25 8.40
#